data_AF-A0A7J9XX56-F1
#
_entry.id   AF-A0A7J9XX56-F1
#
_cell.length_a   1.000
_cell.length_b   1.000
_cell.length_c   1.000
_cell.angle_alpha   90.00
_cell.angle_beta   90.00
_cell.angle_gamma   90.00
#
_symmetry.space_group_name_H-M   'P 1'
#
loop_
_entity.id
_entity.type
_entity.pdbx_description
1 polymer ?
#
loop_
_entity_poly.entity_id
_entity_poly.type
_entity_poly.pdbx_seq_one_letter_code
_entity_poly.pdbx_strand_id
1 'polypeptide(L)'
;MIYVLDASAVVDLLVRSDWGERVREFLAAEPEPLLLTVAHLDAEVFSGLARNYRAGLLDAEEVTGLLQRLGSLAMGRVPITAELLEVAW
;
A
#
# COMPACT_ATOMS: atom_id res chain seq x y z
N MET A 1 17.66 -0.09 -4.66
CA MET A 1 16.74 -0.10 -5.83
C MET A 1 15.53 0.77 -5.50
N ILE A 2 14.85 1.35 -6.50
CA ILE A 2 13.59 2.09 -6.28
C ILE A 2 12.42 1.19 -6.69
N TYR A 3 11.46 1.00 -5.80
CA TYR A 3 10.20 0.32 -6.09
C TYR A 3 9.04 1.29 -5.92
N VAL A 4 8.14 1.31 -6.91
CA VAL A 4 6.89 2.07 -6.82
C VAL A 4 5.79 1.09 -6.42
N LEU A 5 5.08 1.40 -5.34
CA LEU A 5 4.00 0.60 -4.81
C LEU A 5 2.66 1.21 -5.20
N ASP A 6 1.74 0.37 -5.67
CA ASP A 6 0.34 0.73 -5.88
C ASP A 6 -0.48 0.47 -4.61
N ALA A 7 -1.73 0.94 -4.61
CA ALA A 7 -2.61 0.73 -3.46
C ALA A 7 -2.95 -0.74 -3.23
N SER A 8 -3.10 -1.54 -4.29
CA SER A 8 -3.39 -2.98 -4.16
C SER A 8 -2.28 -3.72 -3.43
N ALA A 9 -1.01 -3.51 -3.82
CA ALA A 9 0.12 -4.15 -3.14
C ALA A 9 0.22 -3.71 -1.69
N VAL A 10 -0.05 -2.44 -1.37
CA VAL A 10 -0.06 -1.97 0.03
C VAL A 10 -1.19 -2.61 0.82
N VAL A 11 -2.40 -2.75 0.25
CA VAL A 11 -3.50 -3.47 0.90
C VAL A 11 -3.12 -4.92 1.15
N ASP A 12 -2.56 -5.62 0.15
CA ASP A 12 -2.10 -7.01 0.27
C ASP A 12 -1.03 -7.19 1.35
N LEU A 13 -0.05 -6.27 1.41
CA LEU A 13 0.97 -6.22 2.45
C LEU A 13 0.36 -6.03 3.85
N LEU A 14 -0.62 -5.14 3.99
CA LEU A 14 -1.27 -4.85 5.27
C LEU A 14 -2.08 -6.04 5.78
N VAL A 15 -2.92 -6.64 4.92
CA VAL A 15 -3.76 -7.80 5.28
C VAL A 15 -2.98 -9.11 5.31
N ARG A 16 -1.69 -9.10 4.94
CA ARG A 16 -0.83 -10.28 4.86
C ARG A 16 -1.42 -11.38 3.97
N SER A 17 -1.91 -11.00 2.80
CA SER A 17 -2.34 -11.97 1.80
C SER A 17 -1.16 -12.80 1.30
N ASP A 18 -1.42 -13.92 0.62
CA ASP A 18 -0.35 -14.73 0.00
C ASP A 18 0.53 -13.92 -0.97
N TRP A 19 -0.03 -12.88 -1.60
CA TRP A 19 0.73 -11.95 -2.44
C TRP A 19 1.50 -10.95 -1.60
N GLY A 20 0.87 -10.40 -0.55
CA GLY A 20 1.53 -9.53 0.42
C GLY A 20 2.74 -10.19 1.07
N GLU A 21 2.66 -11.46 1.47
CA GLU A 21 3.79 -12.18 2.05
C GLU A 21 4.94 -12.34 1.04
N ARG A 22 4.64 -12.67 -0.22
CA ARG A 22 5.66 -12.74 -1.27
C ARG A 22 6.36 -11.40 -1.50
N VAL A 23 5.59 -10.30 -1.56
CA VAL A 23 6.16 -8.95 -1.69
C VAL A 23 7.00 -8.60 -0.47
N ARG A 24 6.54 -8.95 0.74
CA ARG A 24 7.28 -8.72 1.99
C ARG A 24 8.61 -9.48 2.01
N GLU A 25 8.61 -10.75 1.62
CA GLU A 25 9.81 -11.58 1.52
C GLU A 25 10.79 -11.03 0.49
N PHE A 26 10.29 -10.63 -0.67
CA PHE A 26 11.08 -9.98 -1.70
C PHE A 26 11.73 -8.69 -1.19
N LEU A 27 10.96 -7.77 -0.62
CA LEU A 27 11.46 -6.51 -0.09
C LEU A 27 12.45 -6.69 1.07
N ALA A 28 12.29 -7.75 1.88
CA ALA A 28 13.21 -8.07 2.96
C ALA A 28 14.57 -8.61 2.48
N ALA A 29 14.62 -9.17 1.26
CA ALA A 29 15.86 -9.64 0.64
C ALA A 29 16.64 -8.53 -0.07
N GLU A 30 15.99 -7.38 -0.34
CA GLU A 30 16.61 -6.25 -1.02
C GLU A 30 17.43 -5.39 -0.03
N PRO A 31 18.68 -5.02 -0.37
CA PRO A 31 19.47 -4.11 0.44
C PRO A 31 18.93 -2.68 0.30
N GLU A 32 18.31 -2.18 1.37
CA GLU A 32 17.81 -0.81 1.51
C GLU A 32 16.95 -0.31 0.32
N PRO A 33 15.78 -0.94 0.05
CA PRO A 33 14.89 -0.49 -1.01
C PRO A 33 14.31 0.89 -0.68
N LEU A 34 14.32 1.80 -1.67
CA LEU A 34 13.55 3.03 -1.60
C LEU A 34 12.14 2.73 -2.11
N LEU A 35 11.16 2.79 -1.21
CA LEU A 35 9.75 2.58 -1.53
C LEU A 35 9.08 3.93 -1.80
N LEU A 36 8.52 4.09 -2.99
CA LEU A 36 7.78 5.27 -3.42
C LEU A 36 6.34 4.92 -3.77
N THR A 37 5.45 5.89 -3.65
CA THR A 37 4.03 5.79 -4.02
C THR A 37 3.50 7.16 -4.40
N VAL A 38 2.39 7.23 -5.14
CA VAL A 38 1.69 8.50 -5.38
C VAL A 38 0.99 9.01 -4.12
N ALA A 39 0.84 10.33 -4.00
CA ALA A 39 0.27 11.00 -2.83
C ALA A 39 -1.17 10.57 -2.47
N HIS A 40 -1.93 10.02 -3.42
CA HIS A 40 -3.31 9.57 -3.20
C HIS A 40 -3.44 8.15 -2.65
N LEU A 41 -2.31 7.46 -2.40
CA LEU A 41 -2.29 6.09 -1.89
C LEU A 41 -3.25 5.87 -0.73
N ASP A 42 -3.21 6.75 0.28
CA ASP A 42 -3.95 6.54 1.52
C ASP A 42 -5.46 6.48 1.28
N ALA A 43 -5.98 7.31 0.38
CA ALA A 43 -7.41 7.30 0.02
C ALA A 43 -7.80 5.97 -0.66
N GLU A 44 -6.95 5.44 -1.53
CA GLU A 44 -7.19 4.16 -2.19
C GLU A 44 -7.08 2.98 -1.22
N VAL A 45 -6.12 3.00 -0.30
CA VAL A 45 -5.96 1.99 0.75
C VAL A 45 -7.16 2.01 1.69
N PHE A 46 -7.65 3.19 2.10
CA PHE A 46 -8.88 3.32 2.90
C PHE A 46 -10.08 2.67 2.19
N SER A 47 -10.23 2.97 0.89
CA SER A 47 -11.27 2.36 0.06
C SER A 47 -11.11 0.83 -0.02
N GLY A 48 -9.88 0.34 -0.15
CA GLY A 48 -9.55 -1.08 -0.15
C GLY A 48 -9.91 -1.80 1.16
N LEU A 49 -9.48 -1.26 2.30
CA LEU A 49 -9.82 -1.83 3.61
C LEU A 49 -11.32 -1.78 3.88
N ALA A 50 -12.00 -0.68 3.49
CA ALA A 50 -13.44 -0.58 3.62
C ALA A 50 -14.20 -1.61 2.77
N ARG A 51 -13.68 -1.99 1.59
CA ARG A 51 -14.25 -3.09 0.79
C ARG A 51 -14.11 -4.43 1.51
N ASN A 52 -12.96 -4.72 2.08
CA ASN A 52 -12.73 -5.96 2.85
C ASN A 52 -13.64 -6.03 4.08
N TYR A 53 -13.80 -4.94 4.81
CA TYR A 53 -14.73 -4.85 5.94
C TYR A 53 -16.18 -5.13 5.52
N ARG A 54 -16.67 -4.47 4.46
CA ARG A 54 -18.03 -4.69 3.95
C ARG A 54 -18.26 -6.12 3.42
N ALA A 55 -17.20 -6.78 2.96
CA ALA A 55 -17.23 -8.17 2.55
C ALA A 55 -17.17 -9.15 3.72
N GLY A 56 -17.02 -8.68 4.97
CA GLY A 56 -16.88 -9.52 6.16
C GLY A 56 -15.53 -10.24 6.27
N LEU A 57 -14.53 -9.79 5.50
CA LEU A 57 -13.17 -10.36 5.52
C LEU A 57 -12.29 -9.75 6.61
N LEU A 58 -12.65 -8.55 7.07
CA LEU A 58 -12.03 -7.86 8.19
C LEU A 58 -13.13 -7.36 9.11
N ASP A 59 -12.86 -7.32 10.41
CA ASP A 59 -13.67 -6.59 11.37
C ASP A 59 -13.15 -5.14 11.57
N ALA A 60 -13.87 -4.37 12.40
CA ALA A 60 -13.55 -2.96 12.62
C ALA A 60 -12.25 -2.74 13.42
N GLU A 61 -11.92 -3.67 14.33
CA GLU A 61 -10.69 -3.62 15.12
C GLU A 61 -9.48 -3.90 14.23
N GLU A 62 -9.59 -4.92 13.38
CA GLU A 62 -8.58 -5.25 12.37
C GLU A 62 -8.32 -4.06 11.44
N VAL A 63 -9.37 -3.46 10.87
CA VAL A 63 -9.21 -2.26 10.02
C VAL A 63 -8.49 -1.14 10.77
N THR A 64 -8.85 -0.89 12.02
CA THR A 64 -8.20 0.15 12.84
C THR A 64 -6.71 -0.14 13.02
N GLY A 65 -6.35 -1.37 13.33
CA GLY A 65 -4.95 -1.80 13.46
C GLY A 65 -4.17 -1.67 12.14
N LEU A 66 -4.80 -1.99 11.00
CA LEU A 66 -4.17 -1.85 9.68
C LEU A 66 -3.95 -0.39 9.29
N LEU A 67 -4.87 0.51 9.63
CA LEU A 67 -4.70 1.95 9.39
C LEU A 67 -3.55 2.53 10.22
N GLN A 68 -3.37 2.07 11.46
CA GLN A 68 -2.21 2.44 12.27
C GLN A 68 -0.90 1.96 11.65
N ARG A 69 -0.87 0.72 11.11
CA ARG A 69 0.30 0.18 10.39
C ARG A 69 0.59 0.95 9.11
N LEU A 70 -0.42 1.33 8.34
CA LEU A 70 -0.24 2.17 7.14
C LEU A 70 0.49 3.48 7.50
N GLY A 71 0.13 4.09 8.63
CA GLY A 71 0.78 5.30 9.14
C GLY A 71 2.24 5.13 9.55
N SER A 72 2.70 3.90 9.81
CA SER A 72 4.09 3.60 10.17
C SER A 72 4.94 3.06 9.02
N LEU A 73 4.36 2.85 7.83
CA LEU A 73 5.12 2.39 6.66
C LEU A 73 6.10 3.46 6.19
N ALA A 74 7.38 3.09 6.12
CA ALA A 74 8.46 3.92 5.62
C ALA A 74 8.43 3.97 4.08
N MET A 75 7.56 4.81 3.52
CA MET A 75 7.41 5.00 2.08
C MET A 75 7.31 6.48 1.73
N GLY A 76 8.03 6.89 0.68
CA GLY A 76 7.95 8.25 0.14
C GLY A 76 6.68 8.45 -0.68
N ARG A 77 5.87 9.43 -0.32
CA ARG A 77 4.70 9.85 -1.11
C ARG A 77 5.13 10.96 -2.07
N VAL A 78 5.06 10.68 -3.37
CA VAL A 78 5.38 11.65 -4.43
C VAL A 78 4.11 12.37 -4.90
N PRO A 79 4.19 13.68 -5.18
CA PRO A 79 3.03 14.41 -5.68
C PRO A 79 2.61 13.88 -7.05
N ILE A 80 1.31 13.92 -7.33
CA ILE A 80 0.82 13.77 -8.71
C ILE A 80 1.05 15.11 -9.41
N THR A 81 1.90 15.11 -10.43
CA THR A 81 2.21 16.30 -11.23
C THR A 81 1.49 16.24 -12.58
N ALA A 82 1.44 17.36 -13.31
CA ALA A 82 0.83 17.40 -14.63
C ALA A 82 1.55 16.46 -15.61
N GLU A 83 2.88 16.41 -15.54
CA GLU A 83 3.73 15.54 -16.37
C GLU A 83 3.46 14.06 -16.11
N LEU A 84 3.15 13.68 -14.85
CA LEU A 84 2.76 12.31 -14.54
C LEU A 84 1.44 11.93 -15.22
N LEU A 85 0.49 12.86 -15.30
CA LEU A 85 -0.80 12.63 -15.95
C LEU A 85 -0.68 12.48 -17.46
N GLU A 86 0.28 13.16 -18.10
CA GLU A 86 0.52 13.08 -19.54
C GLU A 86 1.01 11.70 -20.00
N VAL A 87 1.58 10.90 -19.10
CA VAL A 87 2.17 9.58 -19.38
C VAL A 87 1.43 8.43 -18.68
N ALA A 88 0.24 8.68 -18.14
CA ALA A 88 -0.50 7.70 -17.34
C ALA A 88 -1.19 6.59 -18.17
N TRP A 89 -1.18 6.71 -19.50
CA TRP A 89 -1.73 5.76 -20.49
C TRP A 89 -0.85 5.72 -21.75
#